data_AF-A0A7V5P0T7-F1
#
_entry.id   AF-A0A7V5P0T7-F1
#
_cell.length_a   1.000
_cell.length_b   1.000
_cell.length_c   1.000
_cell.angle_alpha   90.00
_cell.angle_beta   90.00
_cell.angle_gamma   90.00
#
_symmetry.space_group_name_H-M   'P 1'
#
loop_
_entity.id
_entity.type
_entity.pdbx_description
1 polymer ?
#
loop_
_entity_poly.entity_id
_entity_poly.type
_entity_poly.pdbx_seq_one_letter_code
_entity_poly.pdbx_strand_id
1 'polypeptide(L)'
;PNQPIEKGEVIDETLGQFTGINEFVKQASRGKVERVSLYSILVDPMTACGCFECIAAVLPTCNGIMIVNRDYLGLTPTGMKFTTMAGMVGGGQVTPGFMGVSKHYITSRKFLLAEGGLKRVVWMPKMLKEELKDKLKARAEELGIPDLIDKIADETVANTEDEVREWIEKVNHPVKELPPLM
;
A
#
# COMPACT_ATOMS: atom_id res chain seq x y z
N PRO A 1 -23.22 -12.07 -4.50
CA PRO A 1 -22.69 -10.70 -4.78
C PRO A 1 -21.60 -10.68 -5.86
N ASN A 2 -20.79 -11.75 -5.98
CA ASN A 2 -19.72 -11.84 -6.99
C ASN A 2 -20.30 -11.97 -8.40
N GLN A 3 -19.70 -11.28 -9.36
CA GLN A 3 -20.08 -11.31 -10.77
C GLN A 3 -18.80 -11.39 -11.62
N PRO A 4 -18.82 -12.11 -12.76
CA PRO A 4 -17.71 -12.05 -13.70
C PRO A 4 -17.63 -10.65 -14.31
N ILE A 5 -16.40 -10.18 -14.54
CA ILE A 5 -16.12 -8.92 -15.21
C ILE A 5 -15.16 -9.24 -16.34
N GLU A 6 -15.58 -9.00 -17.57
CA GLU A 6 -14.65 -8.98 -18.70
C GLU A 6 -13.78 -7.73 -18.57
N LYS A 7 -12.46 -7.90 -18.68
CA LYS A 7 -11.55 -6.75 -18.48
C LYS A 7 -11.77 -5.67 -19.54
N GLY A 8 -12.16 -6.04 -20.76
CA GLY A 8 -12.21 -5.12 -21.89
C GLY A 8 -10.80 -4.71 -22.33
N GLU A 9 -10.71 -3.52 -22.90
CA GLU A 9 -9.46 -2.95 -23.41
C GLU A 9 -8.58 -2.46 -22.25
N VAL A 10 -7.27 -2.57 -22.45
CA VAL A 10 -6.30 -2.02 -21.50
C VAL A 10 -6.20 -0.52 -21.73
N ILE A 11 -6.46 0.26 -20.68
CA ILE A 11 -6.27 1.72 -20.69
C ILE A 11 -4.83 2.05 -20.27
N ASP A 12 -4.36 1.40 -19.19
CA ASP A 12 -3.01 1.57 -18.67
C ASP A 12 -2.56 0.29 -17.96
N GLU A 13 -1.53 -0.37 -18.51
CA GLU A 13 -0.97 -1.61 -17.94
C GLU A 13 -0.26 -1.40 -16.60
N THR A 14 0.35 -0.23 -16.41
CA THR A 14 1.14 0.11 -15.22
C THR A 14 0.21 0.31 -14.03
N LEU A 15 -0.86 1.10 -14.22
CA LEU A 15 -1.90 1.32 -13.22
C LEU A 15 -2.83 0.12 -13.06
N GLY A 16 -2.94 -0.72 -14.10
CA GLY A 16 -3.90 -1.80 -14.17
C GLY A 16 -5.32 -1.27 -14.39
N GLN A 17 -5.49 -0.28 -15.26
CA GLN A 17 -6.80 0.25 -15.64
C GLN A 17 -7.31 -0.41 -16.92
N PHE A 18 -8.58 -0.81 -16.90
CA PHE A 18 -9.23 -1.49 -18.01
C PHE A 18 -10.65 -0.97 -18.21
N THR A 19 -11.13 -0.89 -19.45
CA THR A 19 -12.45 -0.31 -19.77
C THR A 19 -13.59 -1.07 -19.10
N GLY A 20 -13.63 -2.40 -19.21
CA GLY A 20 -14.70 -3.21 -18.65
C GLY A 20 -14.75 -3.20 -17.12
N ILE A 21 -13.60 -3.03 -16.45
CA ILE A 21 -13.56 -2.85 -15.00
C ILE A 21 -14.13 -1.48 -14.61
N ASN A 22 -13.74 -0.41 -15.31
CA ASN A 22 -14.24 0.94 -15.03
C ASN A 22 -15.75 1.04 -15.28
N GLU A 23 -16.25 0.47 -16.38
CA GLU A 23 -17.69 0.39 -16.68
C GLU A 23 -18.47 -0.31 -15.57
N PHE A 24 -17.98 -1.48 -15.13
CA PHE A 24 -18.61 -2.23 -14.04
C PHE A 24 -18.61 -1.41 -12.75
N VAL A 25 -17.48 -0.82 -12.35
CA VAL A 25 -17.36 -0.03 -11.12
C VAL A 25 -18.26 1.20 -11.17
N LYS A 26 -18.34 1.88 -12.31
CA LYS A 26 -19.25 3.02 -12.52
C LYS A 26 -20.71 2.60 -12.33
N GLN A 27 -21.13 1.49 -12.93
CA GLN A 27 -22.49 0.98 -12.77
C GLN A 27 -22.77 0.55 -11.32
N ALA A 28 -21.90 -0.27 -10.73
CA ALA A 28 -22.07 -0.84 -9.39
C ALA A 28 -22.04 0.24 -8.29
N SER A 29 -21.26 1.31 -8.47
CA SER A 29 -21.18 2.44 -7.55
C SER A 29 -22.25 3.52 -7.79
N ARG A 30 -23.15 3.32 -8.76
CA ARG A 30 -24.16 4.31 -9.20
C ARG A 30 -23.54 5.64 -9.64
N GLY A 31 -22.42 5.56 -10.36
CA GLY A 31 -21.69 6.71 -10.90
C GLY A 31 -20.79 7.43 -9.90
N LYS A 32 -20.67 6.96 -8.65
CA LYS A 32 -19.82 7.61 -7.64
C LYS A 32 -18.33 7.38 -7.87
N VAL A 33 -17.96 6.25 -8.47
CA VAL A 33 -16.58 5.88 -8.79
C VAL A 33 -16.54 5.57 -10.28
N GLU A 34 -15.79 6.35 -11.04
CA GLU A 34 -15.74 6.19 -12.50
C GLU A 34 -14.59 5.29 -12.97
N ARG A 35 -13.50 5.25 -12.20
CA ARG A 35 -12.26 4.54 -12.55
C ARG A 35 -11.66 3.88 -11.32
N VAL A 36 -10.88 2.82 -11.56
CA VAL A 36 -10.06 2.19 -10.52
C VAL A 36 -8.72 1.74 -11.10
N SER A 37 -7.63 2.10 -10.43
CA SER A 37 -6.31 1.53 -10.66
C SER A 37 -6.08 0.35 -9.72
N LEU A 38 -5.83 -0.83 -10.29
CA LEU A 38 -5.60 -2.03 -9.49
C LEU A 38 -4.21 -2.05 -8.83
N TYR A 39 -3.25 -1.30 -9.38
CA TYR A 39 -1.85 -1.36 -9.00
C TYR A 39 -1.30 -0.03 -8.48
N SER A 40 -2.15 0.97 -8.24
CA SER A 40 -1.76 2.30 -7.77
C SER A 40 -2.49 2.71 -6.49
N ILE A 41 -1.77 3.34 -5.56
CA ILE A 41 -2.34 4.00 -4.38
C ILE A 41 -2.60 5.50 -4.61
N LEU A 42 -1.98 6.09 -5.64
CA LEU A 42 -2.05 7.53 -5.91
C LEU A 42 -3.12 7.88 -6.95
N VAL A 43 -3.24 7.10 -8.01
CA VAL A 43 -4.15 7.39 -9.12
C VAL A 43 -5.37 6.49 -9.01
N ASP A 44 -6.55 7.05 -8.78
CA ASP A 44 -7.83 6.33 -8.70
C ASP A 44 -7.77 5.03 -7.85
N PRO A 45 -7.27 5.06 -6.60
CA PRO A 45 -7.14 3.84 -5.80
C PRO A 45 -8.49 3.19 -5.52
N MET A 46 -8.48 1.87 -5.33
CA MET A 46 -9.68 1.11 -4.98
C MET A 46 -10.27 1.60 -3.65
N THR A 47 -11.57 1.89 -3.64
CA THR A 47 -12.28 2.31 -2.42
C THR A 47 -12.31 1.21 -1.38
N ALA A 48 -12.35 1.56 -0.10
CA ALA A 48 -12.46 0.58 0.98
C ALA A 48 -13.79 0.68 1.74
N CYS A 49 -14.30 -0.47 2.23
CA CYS A 49 -15.52 -0.51 3.03
C CYS A 49 -15.25 -0.25 4.52
N GLY A 50 -14.36 -1.02 5.15
CA GLY A 50 -14.05 -0.95 6.58
C GLY A 50 -13.52 -2.25 7.20
N CYS A 51 -13.58 -3.37 6.47
CA CYS A 51 -13.14 -4.69 6.94
C CYS A 51 -11.69 -5.04 6.55
N PHE A 52 -10.89 -4.07 6.10
CA PHE A 52 -9.50 -4.30 5.74
C PHE A 52 -8.66 -4.77 6.95
N GLU A 53 -7.72 -5.68 6.67
CA GLU A 53 -6.78 -6.21 7.66
C GLU A 53 -5.65 -5.21 7.96
N CYS A 54 -5.25 -4.44 6.95
CA CYS A 54 -4.20 -3.44 7.00
C CYS A 54 -4.60 -2.17 6.22
N ILE A 55 -3.89 -1.06 6.50
CA ILE A 55 -3.94 0.18 5.72
C ILE A 55 -2.53 0.47 5.21
N ALA A 56 -2.40 0.72 3.91
CA ALA A 56 -1.24 1.35 3.31
C ALA A 56 -1.44 2.86 3.27
N ALA A 57 -0.41 3.63 3.62
CA ALA A 57 -0.42 5.09 3.59
C ALA A 57 0.91 5.64 3.06
N VAL A 58 0.85 6.64 2.21
CA VAL A 58 2.05 7.34 1.69
C VAL A 58 2.67 8.19 2.80
N LEU A 59 4.00 8.12 2.90
CA LEU A 59 4.85 9.01 3.70
C LEU A 59 5.63 9.91 2.73
N PRO A 60 5.14 11.13 2.45
CA PRO A 60 5.68 11.99 1.39
C PRO A 60 7.16 12.29 1.55
N THR A 61 7.62 12.61 2.77
CA THR A 61 9.02 12.99 3.01
C THR A 61 9.98 11.81 2.93
N CYS A 62 9.46 10.58 3.02
CA CYS A 62 10.20 9.34 2.90
C CYS A 62 10.22 8.78 1.47
N ASN A 63 9.52 9.41 0.52
CA ASN A 63 9.28 8.86 -0.82
C ASN A 63 8.71 7.43 -0.79
N GLY A 64 7.99 7.09 0.29
CA GLY A 64 7.71 5.71 0.68
C GLY A 64 6.28 5.50 1.16
N ILE A 65 5.98 4.26 1.54
CA ILE A 65 4.67 3.80 1.98
C ILE A 65 4.86 3.07 3.31
N MET A 66 4.02 3.37 4.28
CA MET A 66 3.89 2.57 5.49
C MET A 66 2.68 1.63 5.41
N ILE A 67 2.73 0.52 6.12
CA ILE A 67 1.61 -0.41 6.24
C ILE A 67 1.37 -0.71 7.72
N VAL A 68 0.12 -0.56 8.18
CA VAL A 68 -0.27 -0.88 9.55
C VAL A 68 -1.43 -1.87 9.58
N ASN A 69 -1.33 -2.93 10.38
CA ASN A 69 -2.42 -3.89 10.60
C ASN A 69 -3.36 -3.44 11.71
N ARG A 70 -4.59 -3.95 11.69
CA ARG A 70 -5.67 -3.62 12.64
C ARG A 70 -5.29 -3.84 14.11
N ASP A 71 -4.42 -4.82 14.39
CA ASP A 71 -4.05 -5.21 15.75
C ASP A 71 -3.01 -4.27 16.38
N TYR A 72 -2.38 -3.39 15.58
CA TYR A 72 -1.45 -2.40 16.07
C TYR A 72 -2.19 -1.18 16.64
N LEU A 73 -2.02 -0.92 17.94
CA LEU A 73 -2.76 0.12 18.69
C LEU A 73 -1.98 1.43 18.88
N GLY A 74 -0.72 1.46 18.45
CA GLY A 74 0.18 2.59 18.57
C GLY A 74 -0.07 3.69 17.53
N LEU A 75 0.67 4.79 17.68
CA LEU A 75 0.81 5.79 16.62
C LEU A 75 1.72 5.25 15.53
N THR A 76 1.45 5.67 14.30
CA THR A 76 2.26 5.35 13.14
C THR A 76 3.00 6.62 12.68
N PRO A 77 3.97 6.51 11.76
CA PRO A 77 4.70 7.67 11.24
C PRO A 77 3.81 8.75 10.62
N THR A 78 2.58 8.45 10.21
CA THR A 78 1.60 9.47 9.76
C THR A 78 1.04 10.34 10.88
N GLY A 79 1.42 10.10 12.14
CA GLY A 79 0.85 10.74 13.32
C GLY A 79 -0.54 10.22 13.70
N MET A 80 -1.01 9.14 13.07
CA MET A 80 -2.35 8.58 13.28
C MET A 80 -2.31 7.12 13.75
N LYS A 81 -3.33 6.70 14.50
CA LYS A 81 -3.59 5.29 14.79
C LYS A 81 -4.30 4.62 13.61
N PHE A 82 -4.28 3.29 13.57
CA PHE A 82 -5.06 2.50 12.60
C PHE A 82 -6.54 2.91 12.58
N THR A 83 -7.18 3.07 13.75
CA THR A 83 -8.60 3.40 13.86
C THR A 83 -8.95 4.77 13.27
N THR A 84 -8.06 5.75 13.44
CA THR A 84 -8.21 7.09 12.84
C THR A 84 -8.16 7.01 11.32
N MET A 85 -7.14 6.33 10.78
CA MET A 85 -7.02 6.13 9.33
C MET A 85 -8.18 5.31 8.77
N ALA A 86 -8.65 4.30 9.50
CA ALA A 86 -9.77 3.46 9.07
C ALA A 86 -11.05 4.29 8.86
N GLY A 87 -11.28 5.30 9.70
CA GLY A 87 -12.39 6.24 9.54
C GLY A 87 -12.27 7.14 8.31
N MET A 88 -11.05 7.45 7.87
CA MET A 88 -10.79 8.27 6.67
C MET A 88 -10.92 7.47 5.38
N VAL A 89 -10.43 6.22 5.37
CA VAL A 89 -10.33 5.37 4.17
C VAL A 89 -11.62 4.55 3.93
N GLY A 90 -12.38 4.29 4.99
CA GLY A 90 -13.63 3.52 4.90
C GLY A 90 -14.78 4.26 4.22
N GLY A 91 -15.91 3.56 4.05
CA GLY A 91 -17.14 4.18 3.54
C GLY A 91 -17.22 4.39 2.03
N GLY A 92 -16.36 3.73 1.25
CA GLY A 92 -16.42 3.76 -0.21
C GLY A 92 -15.86 5.05 -0.83
N GLN A 93 -14.99 5.76 -0.12
CA GLN A 93 -14.30 6.95 -0.64
C GLN A 93 -13.09 6.55 -1.47
N VAL A 94 -12.78 7.35 -2.49
CA VAL A 94 -11.51 7.28 -3.23
C VAL A 94 -10.54 8.22 -2.52
N THR A 95 -9.46 7.67 -1.95
CA THR A 95 -8.55 8.43 -1.09
C THR A 95 -7.11 8.28 -1.59
N PRO A 96 -6.66 9.11 -2.55
CA PRO A 96 -5.27 9.09 -3.01
C PRO A 96 -4.27 9.13 -1.87
N GLY A 97 -3.30 8.22 -1.90
CA GLY A 97 -2.28 8.07 -0.86
C GLY A 97 -2.67 7.16 0.30
N PHE A 98 -3.92 6.68 0.38
CA PHE A 98 -4.36 5.72 1.38
C PHE A 98 -5.17 4.58 0.77
N MET A 99 -4.93 3.34 1.20
CA MET A 99 -5.68 2.19 0.69
C MET A 99 -5.80 1.09 1.74
N GLY A 100 -7.01 0.56 1.91
CA GLY A 100 -7.21 -0.67 2.68
C GLY A 100 -6.63 -1.86 1.91
N VAL A 101 -5.79 -2.67 2.57
CA VAL A 101 -5.13 -3.83 1.95
C VAL A 101 -5.27 -5.08 2.80
N SER A 102 -5.29 -6.24 2.15
CA SER A 102 -5.18 -7.53 2.83
C SER A 102 -3.71 -7.85 3.11
N LYS A 103 -3.46 -8.65 4.15
CA LYS A 103 -2.10 -9.12 4.48
C LYS A 103 -1.50 -9.91 3.33
N HIS A 104 -2.33 -10.68 2.61
CA HIS A 104 -1.89 -11.44 1.44
C HIS A 104 -1.43 -10.54 0.30
N TYR A 105 -2.13 -9.43 0.05
CA TYR A 105 -1.81 -8.52 -1.05
C TYR A 105 -0.44 -7.86 -0.91
N ILE A 106 0.03 -7.59 0.32
CA ILE A 106 1.36 -7.00 0.60
C ILE A 106 2.50 -7.78 -0.08
N THR A 107 2.35 -9.11 -0.16
CA THR A 107 3.35 -10.01 -0.74
C THR A 107 3.10 -10.34 -2.22
N SER A 108 2.12 -9.70 -2.87
CA SER A 108 1.83 -9.91 -4.28
C SER A 108 2.89 -9.31 -5.19
N ARG A 109 3.13 -9.92 -6.36
CA ARG A 109 3.91 -9.30 -7.45
C ARG A 109 3.26 -8.06 -8.05
N LYS A 110 1.96 -7.87 -7.79
CA LYS A 110 1.16 -6.73 -8.23
C LYS A 110 0.90 -5.70 -7.13
N PHE A 111 1.43 -5.93 -5.92
CA PHE A 111 1.31 -4.98 -4.82
C PHE A 111 1.87 -3.62 -5.23
N LEU A 112 1.00 -2.61 -5.34
CA LEU A 112 1.34 -1.22 -5.64
C LEU A 112 2.42 -1.08 -6.72
N LEU A 113 2.27 -1.89 -7.78
CA LEU A 113 3.31 -2.06 -8.79
C LEU A 113 3.61 -0.74 -9.51
N ALA A 114 2.60 0.11 -9.71
CA ALA A 114 2.76 1.42 -10.32
C ALA A 114 3.71 2.32 -9.54
N GLU A 115 3.73 2.21 -8.21
CA GLU A 115 4.66 2.96 -7.37
C GLU A 115 6.02 2.26 -7.17
N GLY A 116 6.19 1.01 -7.60
CA GLY A 116 7.42 0.23 -7.36
C GLY A 116 7.28 -0.86 -6.29
N GLY A 117 6.06 -1.09 -5.83
CA GLY A 117 5.65 -2.21 -4.99
C GLY A 117 6.39 -2.32 -3.67
N LEU A 118 6.83 -3.53 -3.31
CA LEU A 118 7.38 -3.79 -1.97
C LEU A 118 8.63 -2.95 -1.65
N LYS A 119 9.38 -2.49 -2.66
CA LYS A 119 10.54 -1.61 -2.48
C LYS A 119 10.17 -0.23 -1.93
N ARG A 120 8.89 0.18 -2.04
CA ARG A 120 8.35 1.41 -1.46
C ARG A 120 7.99 1.30 0.00
N VAL A 121 7.89 0.09 0.55
CA VAL A 121 7.48 -0.07 1.94
C VAL A 121 8.64 0.31 2.84
N VAL A 122 8.47 1.36 3.64
CA VAL A 122 9.53 1.91 4.52
C VAL A 122 9.23 1.72 6.00
N TRP A 123 7.99 1.39 6.36
CA TRP A 123 7.60 1.13 7.74
C TRP A 123 6.48 0.09 7.84
N MET A 124 6.63 -0.88 8.75
CA MET A 124 5.60 -1.85 9.12
C MET A 124 5.74 -2.21 10.60
N PRO A 125 4.65 -2.42 11.36
CA PRO A 125 4.76 -2.92 12.72
C PRO A 125 5.55 -4.22 12.78
N LYS A 126 6.40 -4.39 13.79
CA LYS A 126 7.22 -5.59 13.95
C LYS A 126 6.38 -6.87 13.94
N MET A 127 5.21 -6.83 14.58
CA MET A 127 4.27 -7.96 14.59
C MET A 127 3.82 -8.38 13.18
N LEU A 128 3.61 -7.41 12.28
CA LEU A 128 3.19 -7.68 10.90
C LEU A 128 4.35 -8.25 10.08
N LYS A 129 5.58 -7.75 10.29
CA LYS A 129 6.79 -8.32 9.68
C LYS A 129 6.98 -9.77 10.08
N GLU A 130 6.82 -10.10 11.37
CA GLU A 130 6.99 -11.47 11.86
C GLU A 130 5.88 -12.40 11.33
N GLU A 131 4.63 -11.94 11.29
CA GLU A 131 3.52 -12.72 10.72
C GLU A 131 3.73 -13.05 9.23
N LEU A 132 4.28 -12.10 8.46
CA LEU A 132 4.49 -12.25 7.01
C LEU A 132 5.92 -12.65 6.64
N LYS A 133 6.76 -12.99 7.62
CA LYS A 133 8.22 -13.12 7.47
C LYS A 133 8.63 -13.99 6.29
N ASP A 134 8.14 -15.22 6.21
CA ASP A 134 8.55 -16.17 5.17
C ASP A 134 8.14 -15.69 3.78
N LYS A 135 6.93 -15.13 3.66
CA LYS A 135 6.40 -14.61 2.39
C LYS A 135 7.14 -13.34 1.96
N LEU A 136 7.41 -12.43 2.90
CA LEU A 136 8.19 -11.23 2.64
C LEU A 136 9.63 -11.59 2.23
N LYS A 137 10.24 -12.62 2.84
CA LYS A 137 11.61 -13.05 2.50
C LYS A 137 11.67 -13.61 1.09
N ALA A 138 10.74 -14.50 0.73
CA ALA A 138 10.65 -15.02 -0.63
C ALA A 138 10.46 -13.88 -1.65
N ARG A 139 9.61 -12.89 -1.33
CA ARG A 139 9.42 -11.71 -2.20
C ARG A 139 10.66 -10.83 -2.28
N ALA A 140 11.38 -10.64 -1.18
CA ALA A 140 12.61 -9.87 -1.11
C ALA A 140 13.72 -10.52 -1.97
N GLU A 141 13.85 -11.84 -1.90
CA GLU A 141 14.75 -12.63 -2.76
C GLU A 141 14.39 -12.49 -4.25
N GLU A 142 13.11 -12.64 -4.60
CA GLU A 142 12.63 -12.45 -5.99
C GLU A 142 12.88 -11.03 -6.52
N LEU A 143 12.94 -10.02 -5.64
CA LEU A 143 13.25 -8.64 -6.01
C LEU A 143 14.76 -8.35 -6.07
N GLY A 144 15.61 -9.33 -5.73
CA GLY A 144 17.07 -9.18 -5.66
C GLY A 144 17.55 -8.37 -4.46
N ILE A 145 16.75 -8.25 -3.40
CA ILE A 145 17.07 -7.48 -2.19
C ILE A 145 16.76 -8.34 -0.95
N PRO A 146 17.54 -9.40 -0.66
CA PRO A 146 17.20 -10.36 0.39
C PRO A 146 17.08 -9.75 1.79
N ASP A 147 17.78 -8.66 2.06
CA ASP A 147 17.79 -7.92 3.32
C ASP A 147 16.70 -6.83 3.41
N LEU A 148 15.77 -6.78 2.44
CA LEU A 148 14.75 -5.72 2.36
C LEU A 148 13.96 -5.58 3.67
N ILE A 149 13.54 -6.69 4.27
CA ILE A 149 12.68 -6.67 5.48
C ILE A 149 13.38 -5.99 6.65
N ASP A 150 14.69 -6.21 6.79
CA ASP A 150 15.49 -5.63 7.87
C ASP A 150 15.72 -4.12 7.66
N LYS A 151 15.61 -3.66 6.41
CA LYS A 151 15.69 -2.24 6.04
C LYS A 151 14.37 -1.50 6.27
N ILE A 152 13.23 -2.18 6.26
CA ILE A 152 11.93 -1.56 6.58
C ILE A 152 11.96 -1.19 8.07
N ALA A 153 11.60 0.03 8.43
CA ALA A 153 11.50 0.46 9.82
C ALA A 153 10.30 -0.19 10.54
N ASP A 154 10.28 -0.15 11.86
CA ASP A 154 9.14 -0.49 12.70
C ASP A 154 9.13 0.37 13.96
N GLU A 155 8.14 0.18 14.83
CA GLU A 155 7.95 0.96 16.06
C GLU A 155 9.14 0.89 17.04
N THR A 156 10.07 -0.06 16.86
CA THR A 156 11.24 -0.20 17.74
C THR A 156 12.43 0.67 17.30
N VAL A 157 12.39 1.21 16.07
CA VAL A 157 13.47 2.03 15.50
C VAL A 157 13.02 3.40 15.01
N ALA A 158 11.75 3.56 14.63
CA ALA A 158 11.18 4.83 14.17
C ALA A 158 9.66 4.87 14.40
N ASN A 159 9.18 5.97 14.98
CA ASN A 159 7.78 6.23 15.30
C ASN A 159 7.24 7.51 14.62
N THR A 160 8.10 8.34 14.06
CA THR A 160 7.74 9.56 13.30
C THR A 160 8.25 9.49 11.87
N GLU A 161 7.67 10.29 10.97
CA GLU A 161 8.13 10.33 9.57
C GLU A 161 9.60 10.77 9.43
N ASP A 162 10.05 11.69 10.28
CA ASP A 162 11.45 12.11 10.33
C ASP A 162 12.39 10.99 10.77
N GLU A 163 12.03 10.23 11.82
CA GLU A 163 12.81 9.07 12.26
C GLU A 163 12.87 7.98 11.17
N VAL A 164 11.78 7.77 10.42
CA VAL A 164 11.77 6.84 9.28
C VAL A 164 12.72 7.32 8.18
N ARG A 165 12.74 8.62 7.88
CA ARG A 165 13.66 9.21 6.91
C ARG A 165 15.13 9.04 7.33
N GLU A 166 15.45 9.24 8.60
CA GLU A 166 16.80 8.98 9.13
C GLU A 166 17.18 7.50 9.04
N TRP A 167 16.23 6.59 9.34
CA TRP A 167 16.44 5.16 9.21
C TRP A 167 16.71 4.74 7.76
N ILE A 168 15.93 5.25 6.81
CA ILE A 168 16.10 5.02 5.36
C ILE A 168 17.53 5.34 4.92
N GLU A 169 18.09 6.46 5.37
CA GLU A 169 19.46 6.86 5.07
C GLU A 169 20.48 5.91 5.71
N LYS A 170 20.31 5.61 7.00
CA LYS A 170 21.21 4.73 7.77
C LYS A 170 21.36 3.34 7.17
N VAL A 171 20.26 2.74 6.70
CA VAL A 171 20.25 1.36 6.19
C VAL A 171 20.37 1.29 4.66
N ASN A 172 20.52 2.45 4.00
CA ASN A 172 20.50 2.59 2.55
C ASN A 172 19.30 1.86 1.91
N HIS A 173 18.10 2.23 2.34
CA HIS A 173 16.86 1.61 1.88
C HIS A 173 16.69 1.81 0.35
N PRO A 174 16.23 0.79 -0.41
CA PRO A 174 16.14 0.87 -1.88
C PRO A 174 15.16 1.93 -2.41
N VAL A 175 14.29 2.48 -1.54
CA VAL A 175 13.39 3.59 -1.88
C VAL A 175 14.15 4.83 -2.39
N LYS A 176 15.41 5.01 -1.97
CA LYS A 176 16.27 6.12 -2.38
C LYS A 176 16.58 6.13 -3.89
N GLU A 177 16.59 4.94 -4.49
CA GLU A 177 16.88 4.76 -5.93
C GLU A 177 15.62 4.85 -6.80
N LEU A 178 14.44 5.01 -6.18
CA LEU A 178 13.18 5.08 -6.90
C LEU A 178 12.81 6.54 -7.21
N PRO A 179 12.09 6.79 -8.33
CA PRO A 179 11.59 8.12 -8.65
C PRO A 179 10.77 8.75 -7.51
N PRO A 180 10.63 10.07 -7.43
CA PRO A 180 9.67 10.70 -6.53
C PRO A 180 8.25 10.15 -6.74
N LEU A 181 7.49 9.93 -5.66
CA LEU A 181 6.06 9.58 -5.70
C LEU A 181 5.20 10.76 -6.15
N MET A 182 5.68 11.99 -5.94
CA MET A 182 5.04 13.26 -6.27
C MET A 182 6.10 14.28 -6.70
#